data_AF-A0AAV0RT36-F1
#
_entry.id   AF-A0AAV0RT36-F1
#
_cell.length_a   1.000
_cell.length_b   1.000
_cell.length_c   1.000
_cell.angle_alpha   90.00
_cell.angle_beta   90.00
_cell.angle_gamma   90.00
#
_symmetry.space_group_name_H-M   'P 1'
#
loop_
_entity.id
_entity.type
_entity.pdbx_description
1 polymer ?
#
loop_
_entity_poly.entity_id
_entity_poly.type
_entity_poly.pdbx_seq_one_letter_code
_entity_poly.pdbx_strand_id
1 'polypeptide(L)'
;MPFISPNIILVATVNSIGAVFQFIYIAIFIAYADKSKKLKMSVLLVLVFALFAGIAFVSLRFLDSHTRQLFIGYLSVFSLISMFASPLFIINLVVKTRSVEYMPFFLSLATFLMSLSFFAYGMLKGDGFISVPNGIGTILGVVQLALYYHYSSKYDDSSREPLLAYA
;
A
#
# COMPACT_ATOMS: atom_id res chain seq x y z
N MET A 1 -30.73 -6.58 -8.37
CA MET A 1 -29.54 -6.77 -7.50
C MET A 1 -28.47 -5.77 -7.93
N PRO A 2 -28.31 -4.60 -7.29
CA PRO A 2 -27.43 -3.57 -7.85
C PRO A 2 -26.29 -3.24 -6.87
N PHE A 3 -25.21 -4.03 -6.82
CA PHE A 3 -24.12 -3.69 -5.89
C PHE A 3 -22.71 -3.71 -6.44
N ILE A 4 -22.43 -4.24 -7.64
CA ILE A 4 -21.07 -4.18 -8.17
C ILE A 4 -21.15 -3.96 -9.69
N SER A 5 -20.83 -2.75 -10.14
CA SER A 5 -20.58 -2.51 -11.56
C SER A 5 -19.45 -3.47 -12.00
N PRO A 6 -19.59 -4.20 -13.11
CA PRO A 6 -18.58 -5.15 -13.58
C PRO A 6 -17.17 -4.55 -13.71
N ASN A 7 -17.09 -3.23 -13.82
CA ASN A 7 -15.87 -2.44 -13.96
C ASN A 7 -14.96 -2.42 -12.72
N ILE A 8 -15.45 -2.79 -11.52
CA ILE A 8 -14.64 -2.72 -10.28
C ILE A 8 -14.35 -4.07 -9.63
N ILE A 9 -14.77 -5.19 -10.25
CA ILE A 9 -14.67 -6.53 -9.65
C ILE A 9 -13.21 -6.89 -9.36
N LEU A 10 -12.29 -6.64 -10.30
CA LEU A 10 -10.87 -6.99 -10.14
C LEU A 10 -10.20 -6.19 -9.01
N VAL A 11 -10.56 -4.91 -8.85
CA VAL A 11 -10.08 -4.09 -7.74
C VAL A 11 -10.68 -4.58 -6.42
N ALA A 12 -11.97 -4.91 -6.41
CA ALA A 12 -12.66 -5.41 -5.23
C ALA A 12 -12.08 -6.76 -4.75
N THR A 13 -11.77 -7.69 -5.65
CA THR A 13 -11.24 -9.01 -5.27
C THR A 13 -9.85 -8.90 -4.65
N VAL A 14 -8.92 -8.14 -5.24
CA VAL A 14 -7.57 -7.99 -4.68
C VAL A 14 -7.59 -7.27 -3.33
N ASN A 15 -8.43 -6.25 -3.19
CA ASN A 15 -8.54 -5.51 -1.93
C ASN A 15 -9.21 -6.36 -0.85
N SER A 16 -10.18 -7.21 -1.21
CA SER A 16 -10.82 -8.14 -0.27
C SER A 16 -9.83 -9.18 0.24
N ILE A 17 -9.02 -9.76 -0.65
CA ILE A 17 -7.96 -10.69 -0.25
C ILE A 17 -6.95 -9.98 0.65
N GLY A 18 -6.50 -8.78 0.28
CA GLY A 18 -5.60 -7.96 1.08
C GLY A 18 -6.17 -7.63 2.47
N ALA A 19 -7.47 -7.32 2.55
CA ALA A 19 -8.15 -7.07 3.82
C ALA A 19 -8.18 -8.31 4.73
N VAL A 20 -8.38 -9.51 4.17
CA VAL A 20 -8.30 -10.77 4.92
C VAL A 20 -6.89 -10.98 5.47
N PHE A 21 -5.86 -10.82 4.65
CA PHE A 21 -4.47 -10.91 5.12
C PHE A 21 -4.19 -9.88 6.23
N GLN A 22 -4.57 -8.62 6.02
CA GLN A 22 -4.38 -7.56 7.00
C GLN A 22 -5.09 -7.87 8.33
N PHE A 23 -6.30 -8.41 8.28
CA PHE A 23 -7.04 -8.82 9.46
C PHE A 23 -6.34 -9.95 10.22
N ILE A 24 -5.86 -10.96 9.50
CA ILE A 24 -5.08 -12.06 10.10
C ILE A 24 -3.80 -11.52 10.75
N TYR A 25 -3.06 -10.65 10.06
CA TYR A 25 -1.85 -10.02 10.62
C TYR A 25 -2.14 -9.24 11.90
N ILE A 26 -3.19 -8.42 11.92
CA ILE A 26 -3.58 -7.64 13.09
C ILE A 26 -4.04 -8.57 14.23
N ALA A 27 -4.80 -9.63 13.93
CA ALA A 27 -5.26 -10.59 14.92
C ALA A 27 -4.09 -11.30 15.61
N ILE A 28 -3.11 -11.77 14.82
CA ILE A 28 -1.87 -12.37 15.34
C ILE A 28 -1.10 -11.33 16.17
N PHE A 29 -0.94 -10.10 15.67
CA PHE A 29 -0.23 -9.04 16.40
C PHE A 29 -0.88 -8.76 17.76
N ILE A 30 -2.21 -8.62 17.83
CA ILE A 30 -2.96 -8.39 19.07
C ILE A 30 -2.86 -9.60 20.02
N ALA A 31 -2.77 -10.82 19.50
CA ALA A 31 -2.61 -12.02 20.31
C ALA A 31 -1.26 -12.05 21.04
N TYR A 32 -0.18 -11.66 20.36
CA TYR A 32 1.20 -11.79 20.87
C TYR A 32 1.83 -10.49 21.38
N ALA A 33 1.21 -9.32 21.18
CA ALA A 33 1.78 -8.04 21.61
C ALA A 33 1.66 -7.78 23.13
N ASP A 34 2.58 -6.97 23.65
CA ASP A 34 2.55 -6.43 25.02
C ASP A 34 1.20 -5.75 25.34
N LYS A 35 0.75 -5.83 26.60
CA LYS A 35 -0.56 -5.30 27.03
C LYS A 35 -0.85 -3.87 26.56
N SER A 36 0.13 -2.96 26.65
CA SER A 36 -0.01 -1.57 26.22
C SER A 36 -0.18 -1.43 24.71
N LYS A 37 0.59 -2.18 23.91
CA LYS A 37 0.51 -2.18 22.45
C LYS A 37 -0.77 -2.86 21.97
N LYS A 38 -1.16 -3.95 22.63
CA LYS A 38 -2.39 -4.71 22.39
C LYS A 38 -3.63 -3.81 22.53
N LEU A 39 -3.72 -3.05 23.63
CA LEU A 39 -4.83 -2.14 23.84
C LEU A 39 -4.86 -1.04 22.77
N LYS A 40 -3.72 -0.40 22.50
CA LYS A 40 -3.62 0.66 21.49
C LYS A 40 -4.04 0.18 20.10
N MET A 41 -3.57 -0.99 19.67
CA MET A 41 -3.93 -1.55 18.36
C MET A 41 -5.39 -2.02 18.31
N SER A 42 -5.93 -2.57 19.40
CA SER A 42 -7.35 -2.97 19.46
C SER A 42 -8.27 -1.75 19.37
N VAL A 43 -7.95 -0.67 20.08
CA VAL A 43 -8.71 0.60 19.99
C VAL A 43 -8.64 1.17 18.58
N LEU A 44 -7.45 1.19 17.96
CA LEU A 44 -7.29 1.65 16.58
C LEU A 44 -8.12 0.81 15.60
N LEU A 45 -8.13 -0.52 15.77
CA LEU A 45 -8.90 -1.43 14.93
C LEU A 45 -10.41 -1.15 15.04
N VAL A 46 -10.93 -1.04 16.26
CA VAL A 46 -12.35 -0.70 16.49
C VAL A 46 -12.69 0.65 15.88
N LEU A 47 -11.81 1.65 16.01
CA LEU A 47 -12.01 2.97 15.43
C LEU A 47 -12.08 2.91 13.90
N VAL A 48 -11.20 2.13 13.25
CA VAL A 48 -11.21 1.95 11.79
C VAL A 48 -12.51 1.28 11.32
N PHE A 49 -12.97 0.22 11.99
CA PHE A 49 -14.24 -0.42 11.66
C PHE A 49 -15.44 0.49 11.91
N ALA A 50 -15.44 1.27 12.99
CA ALA A 50 -16.48 2.24 13.29
C ALA A 50 -16.55 3.36 12.23
N LEU A 51 -15.38 3.89 11.81
CA LEU A 51 -15.29 4.86 10.71
C LEU A 51 -15.80 4.27 9.40
N PHE A 52 -15.37 3.06 9.05
CA PHE A 52 -15.82 2.38 7.84
C PHE A 52 -17.35 2.16 7.84
N ALA A 53 -17.88 1.66 8.95
CA ALA A 53 -19.33 1.46 9.13
C ALA A 53 -20.10 2.79 9.07
N GLY A 54 -19.58 3.86 9.68
CA GLY A 54 -20.15 5.19 9.63
C GLY A 54 -20.19 5.77 8.21
N ILE A 55 -19.08 5.67 7.47
CA ILE A 55 -18.99 6.09 6.06
C ILE A 55 -19.99 5.30 5.21
N ALA A 56 -20.05 3.98 5.38
CA ALA A 56 -20.99 3.13 4.65
C ALA A 56 -22.45 3.48 4.97
N PHE A 57 -22.78 3.69 6.24
CA PHE A 57 -24.12 4.07 6.68
C PHE A 57 -24.54 5.42 6.10
N VAL A 58 -23.69 6.45 6.22
CA VAL A 58 -23.97 7.79 5.68
C VAL A 58 -24.15 7.72 4.16
N SER A 59 -23.26 7.00 3.49
CA SER A 59 -23.26 6.86 2.03
C SER A 59 -24.48 6.10 1.50
N LEU A 60 -24.94 5.06 2.20
CA LEU A 60 -26.14 4.31 1.79
C LEU A 60 -27.44 5.05 2.11
N ARG A 61 -27.48 5.82 3.20
CA ARG A 61 -28.72 6.44 3.68
C ARG A 61 -28.98 7.83 3.10
N PHE A 62 -27.93 8.60 2.85
CA PHE A 62 -28.04 10.02 2.51
C PHE A 62 -27.52 10.39 1.12
N LEU A 63 -26.86 9.48 0.39
CA LEU A 63 -26.31 9.77 -0.95
C LEU A 63 -26.98 8.94 -2.05
N ASP A 64 -27.33 9.62 -3.15
CA ASP A 64 -27.78 8.99 -4.38
C ASP A 64 -26.68 8.15 -5.03
N SER A 65 -27.04 7.21 -5.91
CA SER A 65 -26.10 6.25 -6.50
C SER A 65 -24.89 6.88 -7.18
N HIS A 66 -25.07 7.99 -7.90
CA HIS A 66 -23.99 8.70 -8.59
C HIS A 66 -23.09 9.45 -7.59
N THR A 67 -23.69 10.22 -6.67
CA THR A 67 -22.98 10.98 -5.63
C THR A 67 -22.21 10.05 -4.69
N ARG A 68 -22.79 8.89 -4.35
CA ARG A 68 -22.15 7.83 -3.57
C ARG A 68 -20.88 7.30 -4.25
N GLN A 69 -20.94 7.03 -5.54
CA GLN A 69 -19.78 6.53 -6.30
C GLN A 69 -18.64 7.56 -6.29
N LEU A 70 -18.95 8.84 -6.52
CA LEU A 70 -17.95 9.90 -6.46
C LEU A 70 -17.37 10.07 -5.04
N PHE A 71 -18.22 10.08 -4.01
CA PHE A 71 -17.80 10.25 -2.62
C PHE A 71 -16.88 9.11 -2.15
N ILE A 72 -17.29 7.86 -2.38
CA ILE A 72 -16.46 6.69 -2.04
C ILE A 72 -15.19 6.67 -2.91
N GLY A 73 -15.28 7.04 -4.18
CA GLY A 73 -14.15 7.13 -5.10
C GLY A 73 -13.08 8.11 -4.59
N TYR A 74 -13.46 9.32 -4.20
CA TYR A 74 -12.52 10.30 -3.64
C TYR A 74 -11.91 9.84 -2.32
N LEU A 75 -12.70 9.28 -1.40
CA LEU A 75 -12.19 8.72 -0.14
C LEU A 75 -11.19 7.58 -0.40
N SER A 76 -11.48 6.72 -1.37
CA SER A 76 -10.59 5.63 -1.77
C SER A 76 -9.27 6.15 -2.31
N VAL A 77 -9.30 7.12 -3.24
CA VAL A 77 -8.08 7.76 -3.79
C VAL A 77 -7.28 8.44 -2.69
N PHE A 78 -7.94 9.17 -1.79
CA PHE A 78 -7.26 9.79 -0.65
C PHE A 78 -6.58 8.75 0.24
N SER A 79 -7.28 7.65 0.57
CA SER A 79 -6.70 6.55 1.35
C SER A 79 -5.50 5.92 0.64
N LEU A 80 -5.59 5.65 -0.66
CA LEU A 80 -4.50 5.11 -1.48
C LEU A 80 -3.27 6.02 -1.46
N ILE A 81 -3.47 7.33 -1.67
CA ILE A 81 -2.38 8.31 -1.62
C ILE A 81 -1.74 8.35 -0.23
N SER A 82 -2.55 8.29 0.85
CA SER A 82 -2.02 8.29 2.22
C SER A 82 -1.12 7.08 2.51
N MET A 83 -1.39 5.92 1.89
CA MET A 83 -0.56 4.72 2.04
C MET A 83 0.84 4.89 1.42
N PHE A 84 1.03 5.82 0.47
CA PHE A 84 2.34 6.12 -0.10
C PHE A 84 3.32 6.78 0.89
N ALA A 85 2.85 7.23 2.06
CA ALA A 85 3.74 7.68 3.12
C ALA A 85 4.73 6.60 3.57
N SER A 86 4.30 5.33 3.61
CA SER A 86 5.16 4.20 4.00
C SER A 86 6.33 3.97 3.03
N PRO A 87 6.13 3.76 1.71
CA PRO A 87 7.24 3.60 0.78
C PRO A 87 8.14 4.84 0.70
N LEU A 88 7.60 6.05 0.88
CA LEU A 88 8.39 7.28 0.92
C LEU A 88 9.29 7.35 2.15
N PHE A 89 8.81 6.87 3.31
CA PHE A 89 9.62 6.73 4.52
C PHE A 89 10.77 5.74 4.32
N ILE A 90 10.52 4.60 3.67
CA ILE A 90 11.57 3.61 3.36
C ILE A 90 12.62 4.19 2.42
N ILE A 91 12.22 4.94 1.38
CA ILE A 91 13.15 5.65 0.49
C ILE A 91 14.07 6.58 1.30
N ASN A 92 13.51 7.39 2.19
CA ASN A 92 14.29 8.28 3.06
C ASN A 92 15.24 7.49 3.98
N LEU A 93 14.75 6.37 4.54
CA LEU A 93 15.56 5.49 5.37
C LEU A 93 16.76 4.94 4.60
N VAL A 94 16.57 4.39 3.39
CA VAL A 94 17.64 3.84 2.54
C VAL A 94 18.67 4.91 2.17
N VAL A 95 18.22 6.12 1.84
CA VAL A 95 19.13 7.24 1.52
C VAL A 95 19.97 7.63 2.75
N LYS A 96 19.37 7.64 3.94
CA LYS A 96 20.05 8.00 5.19
C LYS A 96 20.99 6.91 5.70
N THR A 97 20.55 5.65 5.66
CA THR A 97 21.34 4.49 6.16
C THR A 97 22.32 3.97 5.13
N ARG A 98 22.19 4.37 3.85
CA ARG A 98 22.96 3.85 2.72
C ARG A 98 22.85 2.33 2.56
N SER A 99 21.81 1.72 3.14
CA SER A 99 21.59 0.26 3.18
C SER A 99 20.18 -0.07 2.68
N VAL A 100 20.09 -1.16 1.91
CA VAL A 100 18.84 -1.70 1.34
C VAL A 100 18.21 -2.79 2.22
N GLU A 101 18.72 -3.00 3.43
CA GLU A 101 18.26 -4.06 4.35
C GLU A 101 16.75 -4.02 4.63
N TYR A 102 16.19 -2.81 4.75
CA TYR A 102 14.75 -2.60 5.01
C TYR A 102 13.90 -2.61 3.73
N MET A 103 14.50 -2.94 2.59
CA MET A 103 13.89 -2.81 1.27
C MET A 103 14.20 -4.01 0.36
N PRO A 104 13.49 -5.14 0.54
CA PRO A 104 13.73 -6.34 -0.26
C PRO A 104 13.32 -6.14 -1.72
N PHE A 105 14.22 -6.51 -2.64
CA PHE A 105 14.04 -6.35 -4.09
C PHE A 105 12.72 -6.91 -4.61
N PHE A 106 12.38 -8.16 -4.25
CA PHE A 106 11.17 -8.82 -4.74
C PHE A 106 9.90 -8.11 -4.28
N LEU A 107 9.90 -7.49 -3.10
CA LEU A 107 8.76 -6.73 -2.61
C LEU A 107 8.57 -5.46 -3.42
N SER A 108 9.65 -4.71 -3.68
CA SER A 108 9.60 -3.52 -4.53
C SER A 108 9.26 -3.82 -5.99
N LEU A 109 9.73 -4.95 -6.53
CA LEU A 109 9.36 -5.40 -7.88
C LEU A 109 7.89 -5.79 -7.95
N ALA A 110 7.39 -6.54 -6.96
CA ALA A 110 6.00 -6.95 -6.91
C ALA A 110 5.05 -5.74 -6.77
N THR A 111 5.38 -4.77 -5.91
CA THR A 111 4.58 -3.55 -5.76
C THR A 111 4.60 -2.69 -7.02
N PHE A 112 5.74 -2.59 -7.70
CA PHE A 112 5.86 -1.91 -9.00
C PHE A 112 4.97 -2.58 -10.06
N LEU A 113 5.08 -3.89 -10.25
CA LEU A 113 4.30 -4.62 -11.25
C LEU A 113 2.80 -4.59 -10.95
N MET A 114 2.43 -4.69 -9.66
CA MET A 114 1.05 -4.53 -9.22
C MET A 114 0.52 -3.14 -9.58
N SER A 115 1.25 -2.08 -9.22
CA SER A 115 0.84 -0.70 -9.50
C SER A 115 0.77 -0.41 -10.99
N LEU A 116 1.73 -0.91 -11.78
CA LEU A 116 1.74 -0.78 -13.24
C LEU A 116 0.53 -1.47 -13.88
N SER A 117 0.19 -2.68 -13.37
CA SER A 117 -0.95 -3.45 -13.87
C SER A 117 -2.28 -2.75 -13.59
N PHE A 118 -2.46 -2.19 -12.39
CA PHE A 118 -3.66 -1.42 -12.06
C PHE A 118 -3.71 -0.06 -12.76
N PHE A 119 -2.57 0.57 -12.99
CA PHE A 119 -2.48 1.79 -13.80
C PHE A 119 -2.97 1.53 -15.23
N ALA A 120 -2.44 0.48 -15.88
CA ALA A 120 -2.87 0.07 -17.21
C ALA A 120 -4.36 -0.32 -17.22
N TYR A 121 -4.84 -1.06 -16.22
CA TYR A 121 -6.26 -1.39 -16.07
C TYR A 121 -7.14 -0.14 -16.00
N GLY A 122 -6.77 0.84 -15.17
CA GLY A 122 -7.48 2.11 -15.03
C GLY A 122 -7.49 2.91 -16.33
N MET A 123 -6.36 2.98 -17.05
CA MET A 123 -6.28 3.64 -18.35
C MET A 123 -7.18 2.99 -19.40
N LEU A 124 -7.16 1.66 -19.51
CA LEU A 124 -8.00 0.91 -20.46
C LEU A 124 -9.50 1.07 -20.17
N LYS A 125 -9.87 1.23 -18.90
CA LYS A 125 -11.25 1.47 -18.46
C LYS A 125 -11.65 2.94 -18.47
N GLY A 126 -10.73 3.87 -18.72
CA GLY A 126 -10.97 5.31 -18.59
C GLY A 126 -11.32 5.74 -17.15
N ASP A 127 -10.91 4.98 -16.15
CA ASP A 127 -11.23 5.23 -14.73
C ASP A 127 -10.07 5.96 -14.05
N GLY A 128 -10.22 7.28 -13.89
CA GLY A 128 -9.25 8.14 -13.23
C GLY A 128 -9.05 7.81 -11.75
N PHE A 129 -10.05 7.26 -11.05
CA PHE A 129 -9.93 6.90 -9.64
C PHE A 129 -9.00 5.71 -9.44
N ILE A 130 -8.85 4.85 -10.45
CA ILE A 130 -7.89 3.74 -10.42
C ILE A 130 -6.56 4.18 -11.03
N SER A 131 -6.59 4.85 -12.17
CA SER A 131 -5.38 5.21 -12.91
C SER A 131 -4.48 6.18 -12.13
N VAL A 132 -5.02 7.28 -11.61
CA VAL A 132 -4.20 8.32 -10.94
C VAL A 132 -3.38 7.79 -9.76
N PRO A 133 -3.97 7.12 -8.74
CA PRO A 133 -3.18 6.63 -7.60
C PRO A 133 -2.19 5.55 -8.02
N ASN A 134 -2.57 4.63 -8.90
CA ASN A 134 -1.66 3.56 -9.34
C ASN A 134 -0.54 4.07 -10.27
N GLY A 135 -0.74 5.19 -10.96
CA GLY A 135 0.33 5.90 -11.67
C GLY A 135 1.39 6.44 -10.70
N ILE A 136 0.96 7.10 -9.61
CA ILE A 136 1.87 7.56 -8.54
C ILE A 136 2.61 6.38 -7.92
N GLY A 137 1.90 5.29 -7.61
CA GLY A 137 2.52 4.06 -7.08
C GLY A 137 3.54 3.45 -8.02
N THR A 138 3.32 3.54 -9.34
CA THR A 138 4.26 3.06 -10.36
C THR A 138 5.54 3.89 -10.33
N ILE A 139 5.43 5.22 -10.26
CA ILE A 139 6.59 6.13 -10.15
C ILE A 139 7.38 5.82 -8.88
N LEU A 140 6.71 5.65 -7.74
CA LEU A 140 7.36 5.27 -6.48
C LEU A 140 8.06 3.91 -6.59
N GLY A 141 7.44 2.92 -7.25
CA GLY A 141 8.04 1.61 -7.51
C GLY A 141 9.31 1.69 -8.36
N VAL A 142 9.33 2.56 -9.38
CA VAL A 142 10.54 2.80 -10.20
C VAL A 142 11.65 3.42 -9.36
N VAL A 143 11.33 4.45 -8.57
CA VAL A 143 12.31 5.08 -7.65
C VAL A 143 12.86 4.05 -6.68
N GLN A 144 11.98 3.19 -6.17
CA GLN A 144 12.35 2.13 -5.26
C GLN A 144 13.35 1.13 -5.88
N LEU A 145 13.07 0.62 -7.08
CA LEU A 145 13.95 -0.30 -7.79
C LEU A 145 15.29 0.34 -8.16
N ALA A 146 15.28 1.62 -8.57
CA ALA A 146 16.48 2.37 -8.91
C ALA A 146 17.40 2.57 -7.68
N LEU A 147 16.83 2.92 -6.53
CA LEU A 147 17.58 3.05 -5.28
C LEU A 147 18.14 1.72 -4.81
N TYR A 148 17.37 0.63 -4.93
CA TYR A 148 17.85 -0.70 -4.61
C TYR A 148 19.10 -1.03 -5.44
N TYR A 149 19.06 -0.84 -6.76
CA TYR A 149 20.20 -1.11 -7.63
C TYR A 149 21.43 -0.27 -7.26
N HIS A 150 21.23 1.04 -7.00
CA HIS A 150 22.33 1.94 -6.65
C HIS A 150 23.00 1.61 -5.32
N TYR A 151 22.21 1.29 -4.28
CA TYR A 151 22.73 1.04 -2.94
C TYR A 151 23.18 -0.40 -2.72
N SER A 152 22.55 -1.38 -3.38
CA SER A 152 22.98 -2.79 -3.32
C SER A 152 24.36 -2.97 -3.94
N SER A 153 24.66 -2.28 -5.05
CA SER A 153 25.99 -2.33 -5.68
C SER A 153 27.09 -1.74 -4.79
N LYS A 154 26.79 -0.66 -4.06
CA LYS A 154 27.76 -0.01 -3.14
C LYS A 154 27.99 -0.81 -1.87
N TYR A 155 26.95 -1.46 -1.36
CA TYR A 155 27.06 -2.34 -0.19
C TYR A 155 28.01 -3.50 -0.49
N ASP A 156 27.83 -4.20 -1.62
CA ASP A 156 28.64 -5.36 -2.01
C ASP A 156 30.13 -5.01 -2.18
N ASP A 157 30.44 -3.87 -2.82
CA ASP A 157 31.82 -3.36 -2.94
C ASP A 157 32.44 -3.00 -1.58
N SER A 158 31.68 -2.33 -0.69
CA SER A 158 32.17 -1.95 0.64
C SER A 158 32.42 -3.13 1.57
N SER A 159 31.72 -4.25 1.39
CA SER A 159 31.95 -5.50 2.13
C SER A 159 33.13 -6.32 1.57
N ARG A 160 33.52 -6.08 0.31
CA ARG A 160 34.66 -6.75 -0.33
C ARG A 160 36.00 -6.09 0.01
N GLU A 161 36.05 -4.77 0.11
CA GLU A 161 37.27 -4.04 0.50
C GLU A 161 37.90 -4.50 1.84
N PRO A 162 37.16 -4.71 2.94
CA PRO A 162 37.76 -5.15 4.20
C PRO A 162 38.29 -6.59 4.10
N LEU A 163 37.67 -7.47 3.31
CA LEU A 163 38.13 -8.86 3.17
C LEU A 163 39.44 -8.98 2.36
N LEU A 164 39.66 -8.08 1.41
CA LEU A 164 40.90 -8.01 0.65
C LEU A 164 42.04 -7.31 1.41
N ALA A 165 41.73 -6.45 2.38
CA ALA A 165 42.73 -5.81 3.23
C ALA A 165 43.38 -6.78 4.25
N TYR A 166 42.83 -7.99 4.41
CA TYR A 166 43.34 -9.02 5.31
C TYR A 166 43.84 -10.30 4.58
N ALA A 167 43.92 -10.28 3.25
CA ALA A 167 44.45 -11.38 2.42
C ALA A 167 45.83 -11.02 1.85
#